data_AF-A0A1V0UBL5-F1
#
_entry.id   AF-A0A1V0UBL5-F1
#
_cell.length_a   1.000
_cell.length_b   1.000
_cell.length_c   1.000
_cell.angle_alpha   90.00
_cell.angle_beta   90.00
_cell.angle_gamma   90.00
#
_symmetry.space_group_name_H-M   'P 1'
#
loop_
_entity.id
_entity.type
_entity.pdbx_description
1 polymer ?
#
loop_
_entity_poly.entity_id
_entity_poly.type
_entity_poly.pdbx_seq_one_letter_code
_entity_poly.pdbx_strand_id
1 'polypeptide(L)'
;MYDLMLGPHARGTAVEQLHRLVEAVGLVTTVQTSIGVGDTAGVIVEAAPRLAEDHDVLSSGLIMSRVGMYRIVWGVVSHPGGSLAVLAPLPGYEGQQSSDWIRHYMREVLDPVMALSGRGHRTGGGGNSTVTEEEFARAFREAYV
;
A
#
# COMPACT_ATOMS: atom_id res chain seq x y z
N MET A 1 2.54 -1.50 17.30
CA MET A 1 3.00 -1.62 15.90
C MET A 1 3.69 -2.96 15.77
N TYR A 2 3.55 -3.61 14.62
CA TYR A 2 4.02 -4.97 14.36
C TYR A 2 4.99 -4.97 13.19
N ASP A 3 6.08 -5.71 13.31
CA ASP A 3 7.13 -5.77 12.30
C ASP A 3 6.67 -6.54 11.05
N LEU A 4 6.90 -5.95 9.88
CA LEU A 4 6.79 -6.59 8.59
C LEU A 4 8.01 -7.47 8.36
N MET A 5 7.91 -8.72 8.79
CA MET A 5 8.91 -9.74 8.51
C MET A 5 8.49 -10.53 7.28
N LEU A 6 9.43 -10.72 6.34
CA LEU A 6 9.23 -11.53 5.15
C LEU A 6 9.50 -13.01 5.47
N GLY A 7 8.49 -13.87 5.25
CA GLY A 7 8.67 -15.32 5.36
C GLY A 7 9.51 -15.89 4.19
N PRO A 8 10.17 -17.05 4.37
CA PRO A 8 10.99 -17.67 3.32
C PRO A 8 10.20 -18.07 2.06
N HIS A 9 8.89 -18.27 2.18
CA HIS A 9 7.99 -18.64 1.07
C HIS A 9 7.59 -17.46 0.17
N ALA A 10 7.84 -16.22 0.59
CA ALA A 10 7.45 -15.04 -0.16
C ALA A 10 8.39 -14.71 -1.34
N ARG A 11 9.47 -15.47 -1.53
CA ARG A 11 10.48 -15.21 -2.56
C ARG A 11 9.89 -15.32 -3.97
N GLY A 12 10.12 -14.29 -4.80
CA GLY A 12 9.60 -14.17 -6.16
C GLY A 12 8.15 -13.67 -6.24
N THR A 13 7.50 -13.35 -5.12
CA THR A 13 6.10 -12.94 -5.08
C THR A 13 5.93 -11.43 -5.03
N ALA A 14 4.70 -10.95 -5.27
CA ALA A 14 4.33 -9.55 -5.06
C ALA A 14 4.58 -9.08 -3.61
N VAL A 15 4.48 -9.99 -2.63
CA VAL A 15 4.74 -9.69 -1.21
C VAL A 15 6.20 -9.34 -0.97
N GLU A 16 7.15 -10.05 -1.59
CA GLU A 16 8.58 -9.69 -1.50
C GLU A 16 8.87 -8.33 -2.13
N GLN A 17 8.25 -8.02 -3.27
CA GLN A 17 8.44 -6.71 -3.91
C GLN A 17 7.89 -5.57 -3.05
N LEU A 18 6.71 -5.76 -2.47
CA LEU A 18 6.13 -4.80 -1.54
C LEU A 18 6.99 -4.63 -0.29
N HIS A 19 7.52 -5.71 0.29
CA HIS A 19 8.42 -5.66 1.44
C HIS A 19 9.65 -4.76 1.19
N ARG A 20 10.34 -4.97 0.07
CA ARG A 20 11.52 -4.17 -0.31
C ARG A 20 11.18 -2.68 -0.50
N LEU A 21 9.98 -2.39 -1.01
CA LEU A 21 9.53 -1.01 -1.16
C LEU A 21 9.25 -0.36 0.20
N VAL A 22 8.69 -1.11 1.16
CA VAL A 22 8.46 -0.57 2.52
C VAL A 22 9.77 -0.19 3.20
N GLU A 23 10.81 -1.01 3.07
CA GLU A 23 12.15 -0.69 3.58
C GLU A 23 12.71 0.60 2.96
N ALA A 24 12.42 0.84 1.68
CA ALA A 24 12.96 1.98 0.94
C ALA A 24 12.24 3.30 1.24
N VAL A 25 10.95 3.28 1.60
CA VAL A 25 10.14 4.53 1.60
C VAL A 25 9.31 4.78 2.86
N GLY A 26 9.30 3.87 3.82
CA GLY A 26 8.93 4.20 5.20
C GLY A 26 7.50 4.68 5.45
N LEU A 27 6.58 4.68 4.47
CA LEU A 27 5.15 4.96 4.66
C LEU A 27 4.31 3.86 4.02
N VAL A 28 3.46 3.26 4.86
CA VAL A 28 2.61 2.12 4.52
C VAL A 28 1.17 2.48 4.78
N THR A 29 0.28 2.09 3.87
CA THR A 29 -1.17 2.15 4.10
C THR A 29 -1.78 0.79 3.78
N THR A 30 -2.60 0.30 4.70
CA THR A 30 -3.25 -1.01 4.60
C THR A 30 -4.76 -0.83 4.52
N VAL A 31 -5.41 -1.61 3.66
CA VAL A 31 -6.88 -1.67 3.56
C VAL A 31 -7.30 -3.12 3.49
N GLN A 32 -8.05 -3.59 4.47
CA GLN A 32 -8.67 -4.91 4.44
C GLN A 32 -10.19 -4.75 4.29
N THR A 33 -10.75 -5.55 3.39
CA THR A 33 -12.20 -5.58 3.15
C THR A 33 -12.73 -6.98 3.42
N SER A 34 -13.95 -7.06 3.92
CA SER A 34 -14.68 -8.32 4.11
C SER A 34 -15.38 -8.81 2.83
N ILE A 35 -15.29 -8.06 1.73
CA ILE A 35 -16.13 -8.21 0.53
C ILE A 35 -15.43 -9.00 -0.59
N GLY A 36 -14.12 -9.24 -0.46
CA GLY A 36 -13.32 -10.05 -1.40
C GLY A 36 -12.28 -9.23 -2.16
N VAL A 37 -11.34 -9.93 -2.79
CA VAL A 37 -10.17 -9.36 -3.50
C VAL A 37 -10.58 -8.48 -4.68
N GLY A 38 -11.60 -8.89 -5.43
CA GLY A 38 -12.09 -8.17 -6.62
C GLY A 38 -12.65 -6.79 -6.31
N ASP A 39 -13.31 -6.63 -5.16
CA ASP A 39 -13.97 -5.37 -4.78
C ASP A 39 -13.03 -4.40 -4.05
N THR A 40 -11.90 -4.89 -3.55
CA THR A 40 -10.97 -4.09 -2.74
C THR A 40 -10.27 -2.99 -3.55
N ALA A 41 -9.82 -3.30 -4.77
CA ALA A 41 -9.19 -2.30 -5.64
C ALA A 41 -10.18 -1.21 -6.06
N GLY A 42 -11.42 -1.60 -6.37
CA GLY A 42 -12.51 -0.68 -6.72
C GLY A 42 -12.81 0.29 -5.58
N VAL A 43 -12.99 -0.21 -4.35
CA VAL A 43 -13.23 0.62 -3.15
C VAL A 43 -12.09 1.61 -2.90
N ILE A 44 -10.83 1.20 -3.10
CA ILE A 44 -9.67 2.08 -2.93
C ILE A 44 -9.64 3.17 -4.00
N VAL A 45 -9.89 2.83 -5.26
CA VAL A 45 -9.96 3.80 -6.35
C VAL A 45 -11.14 4.76 -6.18
N GLU A 46 -12.29 4.29 -5.70
CA GLU A 46 -13.43 5.15 -5.37
C GLU A 46 -13.10 6.15 -4.26
N ALA A 47 -12.35 5.71 -3.23
CA ALA A 47 -11.90 6.58 -2.15
C ALA A 47 -10.81 7.57 -2.61
N ALA A 48 -9.87 7.12 -3.43
CA ALA A 48 -8.74 7.90 -3.93
C ALA A 48 -8.64 7.83 -5.47
N PRO A 49 -9.48 8.57 -6.21
CA PRO A 49 -9.59 8.49 -7.68
C PRO A 49 -8.29 8.77 -8.42
N ARG A 50 -7.40 9.57 -7.83
CA ARG A 50 -6.08 9.92 -8.36
C ARG A 50 -5.21 8.70 -8.63
N LEU A 51 -5.45 7.59 -7.93
CA LEU A 51 -4.74 6.32 -8.16
C LEU A 51 -5.02 5.70 -9.53
N ALA A 52 -6.16 6.02 -10.16
CA ALA A 52 -6.54 5.47 -11.46
C ALA A 52 -6.21 6.39 -12.64
N GLU A 53 -5.87 7.66 -12.41
CA GLU A 53 -5.67 8.64 -13.48
C GLU A 53 -4.42 8.38 -14.34
N ASP A 54 -3.29 8.04 -13.70
CA ASP A 54 -2.04 7.63 -14.36
C ASP A 54 -1.49 6.43 -13.59
N HIS A 55 -1.59 5.25 -14.18
CA HIS A 55 -1.13 4.01 -13.56
C HIS A 55 -0.62 3.01 -14.59
N ASP A 56 0.34 2.19 -14.17
CA ASP A 56 0.83 1.02 -14.90
C ASP A 56 0.67 -0.24 -14.07
N VAL A 57 0.35 -1.36 -14.73
CA VAL A 57 0.41 -2.69 -14.10
C VAL A 57 1.81 -3.27 -14.33
N LEU A 58 2.54 -3.48 -13.24
CA LEU A 58 3.86 -4.08 -13.25
C LEU A 58 3.77 -5.58 -13.58
N SER A 59 4.88 -6.18 -14.03
CA SER A 59 4.95 -7.62 -14.33
C SER A 59 4.64 -8.53 -13.13
N SER A 60 4.66 -7.98 -11.91
CA SER A 60 4.27 -8.66 -10.68
C SER A 60 2.77 -8.61 -10.38
N GLY A 61 1.97 -7.91 -11.19
CA GLY A 61 0.55 -7.64 -10.95
C GLY A 61 0.29 -6.47 -10.00
N LEU A 62 1.33 -5.82 -9.46
CA LEU A 62 1.21 -4.58 -8.69
C LEU A 62 0.87 -3.40 -9.61
N ILE A 63 0.14 -2.44 -9.08
CA ILE A 63 -0.23 -1.19 -9.74
C ILE A 63 0.74 -0.11 -9.28
N MET A 64 1.40 0.55 -10.22
CA MET A 64 2.18 1.75 -9.97
C MET A 64 1.37 2.97 -10.43
N SER A 65 0.77 3.69 -9.49
CA SER A 65 0.07 4.94 -9.75
C SER A 65 1.03 6.13 -9.63
N ARG A 66 0.99 7.06 -10.57
CA ARG A 66 1.75 8.32 -10.52
C ARG A 66 0.81 9.45 -10.16
N VAL A 67 1.11 10.15 -9.07
CA VAL A 67 0.27 11.26 -8.60
C VAL A 67 1.15 12.49 -8.42
N GLY A 68 1.27 13.27 -9.50
CA GLY A 68 2.04 14.51 -9.54
C GLY A 68 3.52 14.31 -9.18
N MET A 69 3.85 14.46 -7.90
CA MET A 69 5.22 14.48 -7.37
C MET A 69 5.68 13.15 -6.77
N TYR A 70 4.78 12.18 -6.61
CA TYR A 70 5.08 10.88 -6.01
C TYR A 70 4.45 9.76 -6.84
N ARG A 71 4.92 8.54 -6.59
CA ARG A 71 4.33 7.30 -7.10
C ARG A 71 3.87 6.45 -5.94
N ILE A 72 2.83 5.66 -6.15
CA ILE A 72 2.36 4.68 -5.18
C ILE A 72 2.41 3.34 -5.88
N VAL A 73 3.16 2.40 -5.31
CA VAL A 73 3.11 1.01 -5.73
C VAL A 73 2.18 0.29 -4.78
N TRP A 74 1.08 -0.22 -5.29
CA TRP A 74 0.06 -0.87 -4.49
C TRP A 74 -0.48 -2.11 -5.17
N GLY A 75 -1.10 -2.99 -4.41
CA GLY A 75 -1.73 -4.18 -4.96
C GLY A 75 -2.60 -4.87 -3.93
N VAL A 76 -3.60 -5.59 -4.42
CA VAL A 76 -4.48 -6.41 -3.58
C VAL A 76 -3.90 -7.82 -3.51
N VAL A 77 -3.64 -8.28 -2.29
CA VAL A 77 -3.16 -9.64 -2.03
C VAL A 77 -4.31 -10.49 -1.46
N SER A 78 -4.41 -11.72 -1.93
CA SER A 78 -5.45 -12.68 -1.55
C SER A 78 -5.37 -13.12 -0.08
N HIS A 79 -4.17 -13.13 0.50
CA HIS A 79 -3.94 -13.36 1.92
C HIS A 79 -3.03 -12.25 2.45
N PRO A 80 -3.46 -11.45 3.45
CA PRO A 80 -4.64 -11.61 4.33
C PRO A 80 -5.99 -11.15 3.75
N GLY A 81 -6.12 -10.91 2.44
CA GLY A 81 -7.33 -10.33 1.87
C GLY A 81 -7.35 -8.82 2.10
N GLY A 82 -6.43 -8.11 1.46
CA GLY A 82 -6.29 -6.68 1.59
C GLY A 82 -5.34 -6.07 0.58
N SER A 83 -5.34 -4.75 0.51
CA SER A 83 -4.40 -3.95 -0.27
C SER A 83 -3.27 -3.44 0.60
N LEU A 84 -2.06 -3.51 0.05
CA LEU A 84 -0.90 -2.79 0.55
C LEU A 84 -0.57 -1.69 -0.44
N ALA A 85 -0.58 -0.44 0.01
CA ALA A 85 -0.04 0.68 -0.73
C ALA A 85 1.27 1.11 -0.11
N VAL A 86 2.33 1.10 -0.92
CA VAL A 86 3.64 1.61 -0.57
C VAL A 86 3.89 2.87 -1.37
N LEU A 87 4.00 3.98 -0.65
CA LEU A 87 4.36 5.26 -1.24
C LEU A 87 5.83 5.24 -1.66
N ALA A 88 6.20 5.89 -2.75
CA ALA A 88 7.58 6.16 -3.12
C ALA A 88 7.68 7.53 -3.82
N PRO A 89 8.67 8.40 -3.53
CA PRO A 89 8.87 9.58 -4.34
C PRO A 89 9.23 9.18 -5.78
N LEU A 90 8.94 10.06 -6.74
CA LEU A 90 9.46 9.91 -8.10
C LEU A 90 10.96 10.28 -8.11
N PRO A 91 11.79 9.68 -9.00
CA PRO A 91 13.23 9.93 -9.03
C PRO A 91 13.66 11.40 -9.12
N GLY A 92 12.82 12.26 -9.71
CA GLY A 92 13.07 13.72 -9.80
C GLY A 92 12.77 14.51 -8.53
N TYR A 93 12.17 13.88 -7.51
CA TYR A 93 11.71 14.51 -6.27
C TYR A 93 12.41 13.96 -5.02
N GLU A 94 13.35 13.02 -5.18
CA GLU A 94 14.13 12.42 -4.10
C GLU A 94 14.96 13.44 -3.30
N GLY A 95 15.31 14.58 -3.91
CA GLY A 95 16.04 15.69 -3.28
C GLY A 95 15.19 16.84 -2.74
N GLN A 96 13.85 16.79 -2.86
CA GLN A 96 12.96 17.80 -2.29
C GLN A 96 12.65 17.49 -0.83
N GLN A 97 12.28 18.52 -0.05
CA GLN A 97 11.86 18.30 1.35
C GLN A 97 10.67 17.33 1.39
N SER A 98 10.83 16.26 2.15
CA SER A 98 9.85 15.18 2.25
C SER A 98 8.48 15.64 2.73
N SER A 99 8.40 16.76 3.45
CA SER A 99 7.17 17.32 3.99
C SER A 99 6.11 17.66 2.94
N ASP A 100 6.52 18.07 1.74
CA ASP A 100 5.58 18.64 0.77
C ASP A 100 4.81 17.54 0.04
N TRP A 101 5.51 16.55 -0.53
CA TRP A 101 4.84 15.43 -1.17
C TRP A 101 4.12 14.52 -0.16
N ILE A 102 4.60 14.40 1.08
CA ILE A 102 3.87 13.69 2.15
C ILE A 102 2.53 14.36 2.42
N ARG A 103 2.47 15.71 2.50
CA ARG A 103 1.20 16.42 2.73
C ARG A 103 0.21 16.21 1.57
N HIS A 104 0.70 16.22 0.34
CA HIS A 104 -0.14 15.92 -0.83
C HIS A 104 -0.65 14.49 -0.81
N TYR A 105 0.21 13.52 -0.48
CA TYR A 105 -0.18 12.13 -0.27
C TYR A 105 -1.25 11.98 0.81
N MET A 106 -1.07 12.64 1.96
CA MET A 106 -2.02 12.58 3.06
C MET A 106 -3.42 12.99 2.61
N ARG A 107 -3.52 14.16 1.96
CA ARG A 107 -4.81 14.72 1.54
C ARG A 107 -5.47 13.95 0.40
N GLU A 108 -4.68 13.52 -0.59
CA GLU A 108 -5.21 12.98 -1.85
C GLU A 108 -5.42 11.47 -1.81
N VAL A 109 -4.77 10.76 -0.89
CA VAL A 109 -4.80 9.30 -0.83
C VAL A 109 -5.02 8.80 0.59
N LEU A 110 -4.17 9.17 1.56
CA LEU A 110 -4.22 8.56 2.90
C LEU A 110 -5.55 8.85 3.62
N ASP A 111 -5.94 10.12 3.75
CA ASP A 111 -7.13 10.51 4.52
C ASP A 111 -8.41 9.91 3.91
N PRO A 112 -8.63 9.96 2.57
CA PRO A 112 -9.77 9.29 1.95
C PRO A 112 -9.76 7.77 2.15
N VAL A 113 -8.59 7.12 2.05
CA VAL A 113 -8.46 5.69 2.28
C VAL A 113 -8.76 5.35 3.74
N MET A 114 -8.25 6.11 4.70
CA MET A 114 -8.52 5.91 6.13
C MET A 114 -10.00 6.13 6.49
N ALA A 115 -10.71 7.00 5.76
CA ALA A 115 -12.14 7.22 5.92
C ALA A 115 -13.01 6.00 5.56
N LEU A 116 -12.45 5.01 4.85
CA LEU A 116 -13.12 3.73 4.59
C LEU A 116 -13.42 2.95 5.88
N SER A 117 -12.70 3.23 6.98
CA SER A 117 -13.03 2.67 8.30
C SER A 117 -14.47 2.98 8.74
N GLY A 118 -14.98 4.17 8.43
CA GLY A 118 -16.38 4.55 8.68
C GLY A 118 -17.40 3.80 7.83
N ARG A 119 -16.96 3.04 6.82
CA ARG A 119 -17.79 2.22 5.93
C ARG A 119 -17.65 0.71 6.19
N GLY A 120 -17.01 0.32 7.30
CA GLY A 120 -16.87 -1.08 7.71
C GLY A 120 -15.61 -1.77 7.18
N HIS A 121 -14.69 -1.04 6.54
CA HIS A 121 -13.38 -1.57 6.17
C HIS A 121 -12.40 -1.45 7.34
N ARG A 122 -11.35 -2.28 7.36
CA ARG A 122 -10.25 -2.10 8.32
C ARG A 122 -9.11 -1.41 7.59
N THR A 123 -8.74 -0.23 8.06
CA THR A 123 -7.69 0.60 7.44
C THR A 123 -6.61 0.86 8.46
N GLY A 124 -5.38 0.97 7.97
CA GLY A 124 -4.24 1.14 8.83
C GLY A 124 -3.08 1.86 8.18
N GLY A 125 -2.09 2.11 9.01
CA GLY A 125 -0.89 2.82 8.63
C GLY A 125 0.35 2.13 9.15
N GLY A 126 1.48 2.52 8.59
CA GLY A 126 2.76 2.00 9.00
C GLY A 126 3.91 2.79 8.44
N GLY A 127 5.09 2.39 8.84
CA GLY A 127 6.33 2.98 8.38
C GLY A 127 7.54 2.29 8.97
N ASN A 128 8.70 2.48 8.35
CA ASN A 128 9.96 1.86 8.76
C ASN A 128 9.82 0.35 9.03
N SER A 129 9.21 -0.37 8.09
CA SER A 129 8.96 -1.82 8.20
C SER A 129 8.02 -2.24 9.33
N THR A 130 7.14 -1.35 9.81
CA THR A 130 6.11 -1.66 10.80
C THR A 130 4.71 -1.29 10.31
N VAL A 131 3.68 -1.98 10.79
CA VAL A 131 2.26 -1.69 10.53
C VAL A 131 1.45 -1.69 11.83
N THR A 132 0.28 -1.07 11.81
CA THR A 132 -0.64 -1.09 12.95
C THR A 132 -1.45 -2.38 13.06
N GLU A 133 -1.57 -3.15 11.97
CA GLU A 133 -2.42 -4.34 11.89
C GLU A 133 -1.65 -5.63 12.15
N GLU A 134 -1.92 -6.29 13.28
CA GLU A 134 -1.30 -7.59 13.63
C GLU A 134 -1.57 -8.67 12.59
N GLU A 135 -2.82 -8.79 12.15
CA GLU A 135 -3.23 -9.80 11.16
C GLU A 135 -2.55 -9.57 9.82
N PHE A 136 -2.29 -8.31 9.48
CA PHE A 136 -1.54 -7.95 8.29
C PHE A 136 -0.07 -8.37 8.42
N ALA A 137 0.58 -8.02 9.53
CA ALA A 137 1.96 -8.42 9.80
C ALA A 137 2.12 -9.95 9.85
N ARG A 138 1.14 -10.65 10.43
CA ARG A 138 1.11 -12.12 10.47
C ARG A 138 0.99 -12.71 9.07
N ALA A 139 0.09 -12.21 8.24
CA ALA A 139 -0.06 -12.73 6.88
C ALA A 139 1.11 -12.38 5.94
N PHE A 140 1.80 -11.26 6.17
CA PHE A 140 3.05 -10.95 5.49
C PHE A 140 4.15 -11.99 5.81
N ARG A 141 4.20 -12.42 7.08
CA ARG A 141 5.13 -13.43 7.57
C ARG A 141 4.76 -14.84 7.10
N GLU A 142 3.47 -15.12 7.04
CA GLU A 142 2.89 -16.41 6.68
C GLU A 142 2.55 -16.52 5.20
N ALA A 143 2.96 -15.59 4.34
CA ALA A 143 2.61 -15.59 2.92
C ALA A 143 2.94 -16.93 2.25
N TYR A 144 1.92 -17.78 2.12
CA TYR A 144 1.89 -18.97 1.28
C TYR A 144 1.17 -18.57 -0.01
N VAL A 145 1.80 -18.87 -1.15
CA VAL A 145 1.27 -18.60 -2.49
C VAL A 145 -0.13 -19.20 -2.67
#